data_AF-A0A0U0QXJ9-F1
#
_entry.id   AF-A0A0U0QXJ9-F1
#
_cell.length_a   1.000
_cell.length_b   1.000
_cell.length_c   1.000
_cell.angle_alpha   90.00
_cell.angle_beta   90.00
_cell.angle_gamma   90.00
#
_symmetry.space_group_name_H-M   'P 1'
#
loop_
_entity.id
_entity.type
_entity.pdbx_description
1 polymer ?
#
loop_
_entity_poly.entity_id
_entity_poly.type
_entity_poly.pdbx_seq_one_letter_code
_entity_poly.pdbx_strand_id
1 'polypeptide(L)' 'MAVDAAVVSMANRDCAAGFAPYTGQSVDTSPYSVAYLIDSHQDRTGADPTPSTVICLLQPANGQLLTGSARR' A
#
# COMPACT_ATOMS: atom_id res chain seq x y z
N MET A 1 -0.73 20.08 2.09
CA MET A 1 -1.95 19.52 2.70
C MET A 1 -2.87 18.84 1.68
N ALA A 2 -3.36 19.52 0.62
CA ALA A 2 -4.20 18.85 -0.40
C ALA A 2 -3.45 17.74 -1.17
N VAL A 3 -2.18 17.97 -1.51
CA VAL A 3 -1.30 16.99 -2.17
C VAL A 3 -1.09 15.76 -1.28
N ASP A 4 -0.88 15.96 0.03
CA ASP A 4 -0.68 14.87 0.99
C ASP A 4 -1.90 13.96 1.06
N ALA A 5 -3.09 14.57 1.14
CA ALA A 5 -4.35 13.85 1.15
C ALA A 5 -4.55 13.06 -0.15
N ALA A 6 -4.24 13.66 -1.30
CA ALA A 6 -4.35 12.99 -2.60
C ALA A 6 -3.44 11.76 -2.69
N VAL A 7 -2.19 11.87 -2.22
CA VAL A 7 -1.23 10.75 -2.18
C VAL A 7 -1.73 9.63 -1.25
N VAL A 8 -2.21 9.99 -0.05
CA VAL A 8 -2.79 9.02 0.90
C VAL A 8 -4.01 8.32 0.31
N SER A 9 -4.91 9.04 -0.35
CA SER A 9 -6.09 8.46 -0.98
C SER A 9 -5.72 7.53 -2.14
N MET A 10 -4.78 7.93 -2.98
CA MET A 10 -4.28 7.10 -4.09
C MET A 10 -3.64 5.80 -3.56
N ALA A 11 -2.74 5.91 -2.58
CA ALA A 11 -2.03 4.76 -2.04
C ALA A 11 -3.00 3.75 -1.39
N ASN A 12 -3.96 4.22 -0.59
CA ASN A 12 -4.98 3.36 0.00
C ASN A 12 -5.81 2.64 -1.07
N ARG A 13 -6.27 3.37 -2.10
CA ARG A 13 -7.09 2.81 -3.18
C ARG A 13 -6.32 1.73 -3.94
N ASP A 14 -5.11 2.02 -4.38
CA ASP A 14 -4.37 1.12 -5.28
C ASP A 14 -3.86 -0.11 -4.53
N CYS A 15 -3.41 0.05 -3.28
CA CYS A 15 -3.01 -1.08 -2.46
C CYS A 15 -4.19 -1.97 -2.06
N ALA A 16 -5.36 -1.40 -1.78
CA ALA A 16 -6.57 -2.19 -1.56
C ALA A 16 -7.00 -2.93 -2.84
N ALA A 17 -6.92 -2.28 -4.01
CA ALA A 17 -7.28 -2.88 -5.29
C ALA A 17 -6.36 -4.08 -5.65
N GLY A 18 -5.08 -4.00 -5.32
CA GLY A 18 -4.12 -5.08 -5.54
C GLY A 18 -4.26 -6.28 -4.59
N PHE A 19 -4.96 -6.11 -3.46
CA PHE A 19 -4.99 -7.11 -2.39
C PHE A 19 -5.70 -8.41 -2.79
N ALA A 20 -6.95 -8.33 -3.24
CA ALA A 20 -7.74 -9.51 -3.56
C ALA A 20 -7.17 -10.31 -4.75
N PRO A 21 -6.70 -9.67 -5.84
CA PRO A 21 -5.99 -10.38 -6.91
C PRO A 21 -4.73 -11.12 -6.43
N TYR A 22 -4.01 -10.59 -5.44
CA TYR A 22 -2.79 -11.21 -4.93
C TYR A 22 -3.06 -12.34 -3.94
N THR A 23 -4.00 -12.13 -3.01
CA THR A 23 -4.27 -13.04 -1.88
C THR A 23 -5.43 -14.01 -2.10
N GLY A 24 -6.19 -13.83 -3.19
CA GLY A 24 -7.42 -14.57 -3.49
C GLY A 24 -8.57 -14.35 -2.49
N GLN A 25 -8.47 -13.38 -1.58
CA GLN A 25 -9.46 -13.11 -0.52
C GLN A 25 -9.69 -11.61 -0.36
N SER A 26 -10.85 -11.20 0.19
CA SER A 26 -11.08 -9.80 0.58
C SER A 26 -10.31 -9.46 1.86
N VAL A 27 -9.96 -8.19 2.04
CA VAL A 27 -9.26 -7.71 3.26
C VAL A 27 -10.05 -8.08 4.53
N ASP A 28 -11.37 -7.87 4.53
CA ASP A 28 -12.23 -8.08 5.71
C ASP A 28 -12.28 -9.53 6.22
N THR A 29 -11.96 -10.49 5.36
CA THR A 29 -11.98 -11.92 5.68
C THR A 29 -10.59 -12.55 5.68
N SER A 30 -9.56 -11.75 5.42
CA SER A 30 -8.20 -12.21 5.25
C SER A 30 -7.43 -12.24 6.58
N PRO A 31 -6.52 -13.21 6.78
CA PRO A 31 -5.54 -13.14 7.86
C PRO A 31 -4.46 -12.08 7.60
N TYR A 32 -4.47 -11.42 6.43
CA TYR A 32 -3.53 -10.39 6.03
C TYR A 32 -4.17 -9.01 6.03
N SER A 33 -3.34 -7.99 6.25
CA SER A 33 -3.66 -6.58 6.04
C SER A 33 -2.71 -5.99 5.00
N VAL A 34 -3.07 -4.84 4.45
CA VAL A 34 -2.24 -4.08 3.53
C VAL A 34 -1.98 -2.69 4.07
N ALA A 35 -0.73 -2.26 3.97
CA ALA A 35 -0.26 -0.91 4.24
C ALA A 35 0.51 -0.39 3.00
N TYR A 36 1.03 0.83 3.07
CA TYR A 36 1.85 1.39 2.00
C TYR A 36 3.05 2.16 2.53
N LEU A 37 4.12 2.16 1.74
CA LEU A 37 5.25 3.09 1.85
C LEU A 37 5.27 3.98 0.62
N ILE A 38 5.72 5.22 0.82
CA ILE A 38 5.96 6.17 -0.28
C ILE A 38 7.46 6.39 -0.33
N ASP A 39 8.08 5.86 -1.38
CA ASP A 39 9.46 6.18 -1.73
C ASP A 39 9.46 7.42 -2.62
N SER A 40 9.96 8.53 -2.07
CA SER A 40 9.88 9.86 -2.69
C SER A 40 10.89 10.81 -2.06
N HIS A 41 11.37 11.77 -2.85
CA HIS A 41 12.19 12.89 -2.40
C HIS A 41 11.44 13.89 -1.47
N GLN A 42 10.13 13.68 -1.27
CA GLN A 42 9.26 14.48 -0.38
C GLN A 42 9.16 15.97 -0.74
N ASP A 43 9.64 16.38 -1.93
CA ASP A 43 9.32 17.69 -2.48
C ASP A 43 7.87 17.68 -2.99
N ARG A 44 7.02 18.42 -2.28
CA ARG A 44 5.56 18.46 -2.48
C ARG A 44 5.12 19.72 -3.20
N THR A 45 6.04 20.43 -3.85
CA THR A 45 5.78 21.69 -4.55
C THR A 45 5.47 21.51 -6.04
N GLY A 46 5.55 20.28 -6.56
CA GLY A 46 5.36 19.97 -7.98
C GLY A 46 6.54 20.34 -8.88
N ALA A 47 7.61 20.90 -8.29
CA ALA A 47 8.85 21.27 -8.99
C ALA A 47 9.84 20.12 -9.14
N ASP A 48 9.66 19.02 -8.39
CA ASP A 48 10.48 17.82 -8.49
C ASP A 48 9.91 16.87 -9.57
N PRO A 49 10.64 16.63 -10.68
CA PRO A 49 10.20 15.71 -11.73
C PRO A 49 10.42 14.23 -11.35
N THR A 50 11.05 13.94 -10.21
CA THR A 50 11.37 12.57 -9.80
C THR A 50 10.08 11.82 -9.45
N PRO A 51 9.80 10.69 -10.12
CA PRO A 51 8.59 9.93 -9.84
C PRO A 51 8.63 9.37 -8.42
N SER A 52 7.53 9.52 -7.69
CA SER A 52 7.32 8.86 -6.41
C SER A 52 6.81 7.45 -6.65
N THR A 53 7.29 6.48 -5.87
CA THR A 53 6.82 5.09 -5.92
C THR A 53 5.99 4.79 -4.70
N VAL A 54 4.82 4.19 -4.90
CA VAL A 54 4.04 3.59 -3.82
C VAL A 54 4.32 2.09 -3.78
N ILE A 55 4.73 1.62 -2.61
CA ILE A 55 5.01 0.22 -2.34
C ILE A 55 3.92 -0.31 -1.41
N CYS A 56 3.11 -1.24 -1.91
CA CYS A 56 2.09 -1.89 -1.09
C CYS A 56 2.73 -3.00 -0.26
N LEU A 57 2.60 -2.90 1.06
CA LEU A 57 3.13 -3.86 2.02
C LEU A 57 2.03 -4.80 2.49
N LEU A 58 2.26 -6.09 2.33
CA LEU A 58 1.38 -7.12 2.88
C LEU A 58 1.95 -7.65 4.20
N GLN A 59 1.12 -7.73 5.24
CA GLN A 59 1.53 -8.18 6.57
C GLN A 59 0.41 -8.99 7.24
N PRO A 60 0.72 -9.87 8.20
CA PRO A 60 -0.30 -10.49 9.03
C PRO A 60 -1.14 -9.44 9.77
N ALA A 61 -2.46 -9.59 9.78
CA ALA A 61 -3.36 -8.67 10.46
C ALA A 61 -3.15 -8.65 11.98
N ASN A 62 -2.52 -9.69 12.53
CA ASN A 62 -2.20 -9.82 13.96
C ASN A 62 -0.80 -9.30 14.34
N GLY A 63 -0.06 -8.68 13.41
CA GLY A 63 1.27 -8.12 13.66
C GLY A 63 2.39 -9.17 13.83
N GLN A 64 2.12 -10.45 13.59
CA GLN A 64 3.16 -11.48 13.61
C GLN A 64 4.01 -11.46 12.33
N LEU A 65 5.08 -12.26 12.32
CA LEU A 65 5.90 -12.45 11.12
C LEU A 65 5.15 -13.28 10.06
N LEU A 66 5.30 -12.90 8.79
CA LEU A 66 4.81 -13.67 7.66
C LEU A 66 5.76 -14.86 7.42
N THR A 67 5.37 -16.07 7.81
CA THR A 67 6.21 -17.28 7.68
C THR A 67 5.90 -18.11 6.43
N GLY A 68 5.18 -17.54 5.47
CA GLY A 68 4.75 -18.23 4.24
C GLY A 68 4.31 -17.24 3.17
N SER A 69 3.86 -17.75 2.02
CA SER A 69 3.35 -16.90 0.93
C SER A 69 1.85 -16.66 1.09
N ALA A 70 1.42 -15.42 0.91
CA ALA A 70 0.00 -15.08 0.80
C ALA A 70 -0.55 -15.21 -0.62
N ARG A 71 0.33 -15.42 -1.61
CA ARG A 71 -0.05 -15.51 -3.02
C ARG A 71 -0.95 -16.72 -3.27
N ARG A 72 -2.03 -16.52 -4.02
CA ARG A 72 -2.91 -17.59 -4.51
C ARG A 72 -2.69 -17.85 -6.00
#